data_AF-A0A931BU32-F1
#
_entry.id   AF-A0A931BU32-F1
#
_cell.length_a   1.000
_cell.length_b   1.000
_cell.length_c   1.000
_cell.angle_alpha   90.00
_cell.angle_beta   90.00
_cell.angle_gamma   90.00
#
_symmetry.space_group_name_H-M   'P 1'
#
loop_
_entity.id
_entity.type
_entity.pdbx_description
1 polymer ?
#
loop_
_entity_poly.entity_id
_entity_poly.type
_entity_poly.pdbx_seq_one_letter_code
_entity_poly.pdbx_strand_id
1 'polypeptide(L)' 'MVLIGTEVFGVAIAGGWAIAGLFELGHVVGYVLMGLFSLLAAYALLALWRRCTMVEPIA' A
#
# COMPACT_ATOMS: atom_id res chain seq x y z
N MET A 1 -3.99 -4.28 13.37
CA MET A 1 -3.18 -4.31 12.14
C MET A 1 -3.97 -4.76 10.91
N VAL A 2 -4.91 -5.71 11.03
CA VAL A 2 -5.71 -6.17 9.88
C VAL A 2 -6.52 -5.03 9.23
N LEU A 3 -7.31 -4.27 9.99
CA LEU A 3 -8.13 -3.17 9.44
C LEU A 3 -7.29 -2.14 8.66
N ILE A 4 -6.31 -1.52 9.35
CA ILE A 4 -5.40 -0.53 8.77
C ILE A 4 -4.67 -1.11 7.55
N GLY A 5 -4.25 -2.38 7.61
CA GLY A 5 -3.62 -3.05 6.48
C GLY A 5 -4.52 -3.07 5.25
N THR A 6 -5.76 -3.53 5.40
CA THR A 6 -6.72 -3.61 4.30
C THR A 6 -7.04 -2.24 3.73
N GLU A 7 -7.19 -1.21 4.57
CA GLU A 7 -7.47 0.17 4.13
C GLU A 7 -6.30 0.75 3.33
N VAL A 8 -5.07 0.66 3.86
CA VAL A 8 -3.87 1.20 3.20
C VAL A 8 -3.60 0.49 1.88
N PHE A 9 -3.76 -0.84 1.82
CA PHE A 9 -3.63 -1.59 0.57
C PHE A 9 -4.75 -1.29 -0.43
N GLY A 10 -6.00 -1.17 0.03
CA GLY A 10 -7.13 -0.80 -0.82
C GLY A 10 -6.92 0.55 -1.50
N VAL A 11 -6.49 1.56 -0.73
CA VAL A 11 -6.16 2.89 -1.25
C VAL A 11 -4.98 2.84 -2.22
N ALA A 12 -3.93 2.08 -1.92
CA ALA A 12 -2.76 1.95 -2.78
C ALA A 12 -3.11 1.38 -4.16
N ILE A 13 -3.88 0.30 -4.22
CA ILE A 13 -4.27 -0.34 -5.47
C ILE A 13 -5.26 0.54 -6.24
N ALA A 14 -6.27 1.09 -5.56
CA ALA A 14 -7.25 1.99 -6.18
C ALA A 14 -6.58 3.26 -6.74
N GLY A 15 -5.62 3.84 -6.01
CA GLY A 15 -4.85 5.00 -6.47
C GLY A 15 -4.00 4.69 -7.70
N GLY A 16 -3.34 3.53 -7.74
CA GLY A 16 -2.58 3.08 -8.91
C GLY A 16 -3.47 2.88 -10.14
N TRP A 17 -4.65 2.29 -9.95
CA TRP A 17 -5.65 2.16 -11.02
C TRP A 17 -6.14 3.52 -11.53
N ALA A 18 -6.48 4.43 -10.61
CA ALA A 18 -7.04 5.74 -10.94
C ALA A 18 -6.04 6.58 -11.75
N ILE A 19 -4.79 6.66 -11.31
CA ILE A 19 -3.75 7.40 -12.03
C ILE A 19 -3.50 6.78 -13.42
N ALA A 20 -3.42 5.45 -13.51
CA ALA A 20 -3.23 4.78 -14.79
C ALA A 20 -4.37 5.04 -15.79
N GLY A 21 -5.61 5.08 -15.30
CA GLY A 21 -6.79 5.40 -16.10
C GLY A 21 -6.85 6.87 -16.54
N LEU A 22 -6.54 7.82 -15.64
CA LEU A 22 -6.60 9.26 -15.91
C LEU A 22 -5.61 9.73 -16.99
N PHE A 23 -4.46 9.05 -17.10
CA PHE A 23 -3.38 9.39 -18.03
C PHE A 23 -3.30 8.42 -19.22
N GLU A 24 -4.24 7.48 -19.35
CA GLU A 24 -4.30 6.48 -20.44
C GLU A 24 -2.98 5.71 -20.66
N LEU A 25 -2.18 5.44 -19.61
CA LEU A 25 -0.83 4.86 -19.72
C LEU A 25 -0.81 3.37 -20.14
N GLY A 26 -1.97 2.79 -20.42
CA GLY A 26 -2.13 1.37 -20.76
C GLY A 26 -1.97 0.42 -19.56
N HIS A 27 -2.28 -0.85 -19.80
CA HIS A 27 -2.39 -1.85 -18.73
C HIS A 27 -1.07 -2.14 -18.02
N VAL A 28 0.05 -2.18 -18.75
CA VAL A 28 1.37 -2.50 -18.18
C VAL A 28 1.77 -1.46 -17.13
N VAL A 29 1.67 -0.17 -17.47
CA VAL A 29 2.01 0.91 -16.53
C VAL A 29 1.04 0.94 -15.36
N GLY A 30 -0.24 0.64 -15.59
CA GLY A 30 -1.21 0.51 -14.51
C GLY A 30 -0.85 -0.58 -13.49
N TYR A 31 -0.46 -1.77 -13.94
CA TYR A 31 -0.03 -2.84 -13.04
C TYR A 31 1.27 -2.47 -12.30
N VAL A 32 2.22 -1.82 -12.98
CA VAL A 32 3.45 -1.34 -12.33
C VAL A 32 3.13 -0.33 -11.24
N LEU A 33 2.21 0.61 -11.50
CA LEU A 33 1.85 1.65 -10.53
C LEU A 33 1.10 1.08 -9.33
N MET A 34 0.15 0.17 -9.56
CA MET A 34 -0.51 -0.58 -8.48
C MET A 34 0.50 -1.36 -7.63
N GLY A 35 1.47 -2.03 -8.27
CA GLY A 35 2.53 -2.77 -7.58
C GLY A 35 3.43 -1.87 -6.74
N LEU A 36 3.87 -0.73 -7.30
CA LEU A 36 4.69 0.25 -6.59
C LEU A 36 3.96 0.84 -5.38
N PHE A 37 2.70 1.21 -5.53
CA PHE A 37 1.91 1.73 -4.41
C PHE A 37 1.63 0.66 -3.35
N SER A 38 1.41 -0.60 -3.77
CA SER A 38 1.25 -1.73 -2.84
C SER A 38 2.53 -2.02 -2.05
N LEU A 39 3.70 -1.87 -2.67
CA LEU A 39 5.00 -1.93 -2.00
C LEU A 39 5.15 -0.82 -0.97
N LEU A 40 4.73 0.40 -1.30
CA LEU A 40 4.73 1.53 -0.37
C LEU A 40 3.79 1.28 0.82
N ALA A 41 2.60 0.73 0.57
CA ALA A 41 1.65 0.31 1.59
C ALA A 41 2.24 -0.75 2.54
N ALA A 42 2.89 -1.76 1.99
CA ALA A 42 3.57 -2.79 2.77
C ALA A 42 4.66 -2.18 3.67
N TYR A 43 5.46 -1.26 3.13
CA TYR A 43 6.49 -0.56 3.89
C TYR A 43 5.89 0.27 5.04
N ALA A 44 4.80 1.00 4.78
CA ALA A 44 4.12 1.78 5.82
C ALA A 44 3.59 0.91 6.96
N LEU A 45 3.02 -0.27 6.63
CA LEU A 45 2.59 -1.23 7.64
C LEU A 45 3.75 -1.84 8.42
N LEU A 46 4.87 -2.15 7.78
CA LEU A 46 6.07 -2.61 8.48
C LEU A 46 6.60 -1.54 9.43
N ALA A 47 6.59 -0.27 9.01
CA ALA A 47 6.98 0.84 9.87
C ALA A 47 6.03 0.95 11.07
N LEU A 48 4.72 0.91 10.84
CA LEU A 48 3.72 0.95 11.91
C LEU A 48 3.87 -0.23 12.87
N TRP A 49 4.01 -1.45 12.35
CA TRP A 49 4.22 -2.66 13.14
C TRP A 49 5.42 -2.50 14.06
N ARG A 50 6.58 -2.09 13.52
CA ARG A 50 7.81 -1.89 14.30
C ARG A 50 7.58 -0.88 15.43
N ARG A 51 6.84 0.20 15.18
CA ARG A 51 6.51 1.20 16.21
C ARG A 51 5.60 0.60 17.29
N CYS A 52 4.57 -0.14 16.92
CA CYS A 52 3.70 -0.83 17.87
C CYS A 52 4.47 -1.81 18.74
N THR A 53 5.33 -2.65 18.15
CA THR A 53 6.14 -3.64 18.91
C THR A 53 7.22 -3.01 19.79
N MET A 54 7.64 -1.78 19.54
CA MET A 54 8.56 -1.07 20.45
C MET A 54 7.85 -0.52 21.69
N VAL A 55 6.57 -0.12 21.55
CA VAL A 55 5.77 0.42 22.66
C VAL A 55 5.20 -0.73 23.51
N GLU A 56 4.73 -1.79 22.84
CA GLU A 56 4.23 -3.01 23.48
C GLU A 56 5.02 -4.20 22.91
N PRO A 57 6.18 -4.54 23.52
CA PRO A 57 6.96 -5.68 23.12
C PRO A 57 6.13 -6.95 23.29
N ILE A 58 5.85 -7.62 22.18
CA ILE A 58 5.29 -8.97 22.19
C ILE A 58 6.41 -9.92 22.64
N ALA A 59 6.51 -10.14 23.95
CA ALA A 59 7.39 -11.14 24.56
C ALA A 59 6.76 -12.54 24.52
#